data_AF-A0A976DLM0-F1
#
_entry.id   AF-A0A976DLM0-F1
#
_cell.length_a   1.000
_cell.length_b   1.000
_cell.length_c   1.000
_cell.angle_alpha   90.00
_cell.angle_beta   90.00
_cell.angle_gamma   90.00
#
_symmetry.space_group_name_H-M   'P 1'
#
loop_
_entity.id
_entity.type
_entity.pdbx_description
1 polymer ?
#
loop_
_entity_poly.entity_id
_entity_poly.type
_entity_poly.pdbx_seq_one_letter_code
_entity_poly.pdbx_strand_id
1 'polypeptide(L)'
;MKRVIIAVDPGHVAHADAAKAQIEGCVIYGLTAALYGEITIKDGRVEQSNFNDYRMMKIGETPEVVAVLAPSGGFWGGMGEPPMAPLAPALLNAIFAATGVMYRSLPLSREGVTFA
;
A
#
# COMPACT_ATOMS: atom_id res chain seq x y z
N MET A 1 -5.02 11.12 2.29
CA MET A 1 -3.79 10.82 3.11
C MET A 1 -2.69 11.72 2.62
N LYS A 2 -1.94 12.39 3.49
CA LYS A 2 -1.01 13.43 3.01
C LYS A 2 0.33 12.88 2.53
N ARG A 3 0.91 11.92 3.26
CA ARG A 3 2.28 11.46 3.02
C ARG A 3 2.51 10.04 3.54
N VAL A 4 3.33 9.27 2.83
CA VAL A 4 3.88 7.97 3.25
C VAL A 4 5.40 8.07 3.20
N ILE A 5 6.06 7.68 4.28
CA ILE A 5 7.52 7.55 4.33
C ILE A 5 7.82 6.09 4.56
N ILE A 6 8.67 5.51 3.72
CA ILE A 6 9.07 4.13 3.84
C ILE A 6 10.57 3.99 3.63
N ALA A 7 11.21 3.34 4.59
CA ALA A 7 12.62 3.04 4.57
C ALA A 7 12.83 1.55 4.34
N VAL A 8 13.72 1.22 3.39
CA VAL A 8 14.00 -0.17 3.01
C VAL A 8 15.50 -0.39 3.04
N ASP A 9 15.90 -1.47 3.71
CA ASP A 9 17.26 -1.98 3.69
C ASP A 9 17.33 -3.24 2.82
N PRO A 10 17.83 -3.13 1.58
CA PRO A 10 18.06 -4.28 0.72
C PRO A 10 19.46 -4.89 0.89
N GLY A 11 20.25 -4.46 1.87
CA GLY A 11 21.68 -4.73 1.94
C GLY A 11 22.42 -3.94 0.85
N HIS A 12 22.38 -4.41 -0.39
CA HIS A 12 22.93 -3.71 -1.55
C HIS A 12 21.83 -3.22 -2.51
N VAL A 13 22.08 -2.09 -3.17
CA VAL A 13 21.16 -1.50 -4.17
C VAL A 13 21.78 -1.62 -5.55
N ALA A 14 21.18 -2.43 -6.41
CA ALA A 14 21.66 -2.61 -7.79
C ALA A 14 21.36 -1.38 -8.67
N HIS A 15 20.16 -0.81 -8.51
CA HIS A 15 19.70 0.35 -9.29
C HIS A 15 18.79 1.22 -8.42
N ALA A 16 19.31 2.38 -7.97
CA ALA A 16 18.63 3.22 -6.98
C ALA A 16 17.27 3.74 -7.46
N ASP A 17 17.16 4.22 -8.70
CA ASP A 17 15.90 4.80 -9.17
C ASP A 17 14.81 3.74 -9.37
N ALA A 18 15.14 2.58 -9.95
CA ALA A 18 14.22 1.45 -10.04
C ALA A 18 13.78 0.94 -8.66
N ALA A 19 14.69 0.95 -7.67
CA ALA A 19 14.35 0.59 -6.29
C ALA A 19 13.35 1.58 -5.67
N LYS A 20 13.52 2.89 -5.88
CA LYS A 20 12.56 3.92 -5.44
C LYS A 20 11.22 3.80 -6.17
N ALA A 21 11.24 3.59 -7.48
CA ALA A 21 10.02 3.37 -8.26
C ALA A 21 9.25 2.13 -7.80
N GLN A 22 9.95 1.04 -7.42
CA GLN A 22 9.33 -0.14 -6.83
C GLN A 22 8.68 0.17 -5.48
N ILE A 23 9.36 0.93 -4.63
CA ILE A 23 8.79 1.41 -3.37
C ILE A 23 7.50 2.19 -3.63
N GLU A 24 7.52 3.16 -4.54
CA GLU A 24 6.35 3.96 -4.90
C GLU A 24 5.19 3.08 -5.40
N GLY A 25 5.48 2.13 -6.30
CA GLY A 25 4.49 1.15 -6.78
C GLY A 25 3.89 0.29 -5.67
N CYS A 26 4.73 -0.18 -4.74
CA CYS A 26 4.28 -0.91 -3.55
C CYS A 26 3.34 -0.06 -2.69
N VAL A 27 3.64 1.24 -2.49
CA VAL A 27 2.76 2.16 -1.76
C VAL A 27 1.38 2.21 -2.42
N ILE A 28 1.32 2.44 -3.73
CA ILE A 28 0.03 2.53 -4.43
C ILE A 28 -0.73 1.20 -4.38
N TYR A 29 -0.04 0.07 -4.60
CA TYR A 29 -0.66 -1.24 -4.57
C TYR A 29 -1.20 -1.60 -3.17
N GLY A 30 -0.37 -1.44 -2.14
CA GLY A 30 -0.76 -1.79 -0.76
C GLY A 30 -1.87 -0.91 -0.22
N LEU A 31 -1.89 0.37 -0.55
CA LEU A 31 -3.01 1.25 -0.19
C LEU A 31 -4.27 0.92 -0.99
N THR A 32 -4.16 0.60 -2.28
CA THR A 32 -5.31 0.15 -3.07
C THR A 32 -5.91 -1.11 -2.45
N ALA A 33 -5.09 -2.10 -2.07
CA ALA A 33 -5.54 -3.31 -1.41
C ALA A 33 -6.24 -3.02 -0.07
N ALA A 34 -5.64 -2.17 0.78
CA ALA A 34 -6.20 -1.82 2.08
C ALA A 34 -7.50 -1.00 1.98
N LEU A 35 -7.64 -0.16 0.97
CA LEU A 35 -8.80 0.73 0.83
C LEU A 35 -9.93 0.15 0.01
N TYR A 36 -9.63 -0.61 -1.04
CA TYR A 36 -10.57 -0.95 -2.10
C TYR A 36 -10.47 -2.39 -2.63
N GLY A 37 -9.41 -3.13 -2.32
CA GLY A 37 -9.02 -4.38 -3.01
C GLY A 37 -9.86 -5.62 -2.71
N GLU A 38 -11.17 -5.46 -2.55
CA GLU A 38 -12.09 -6.56 -2.35
C GLU A 38 -12.43 -7.27 -3.66
N ILE A 39 -12.44 -8.60 -3.59
CA ILE A 39 -13.01 -9.49 -4.59
C ILE A 39 -14.11 -10.31 -3.90
N THR A 40 -15.36 -10.16 -4.34
CA THR A 40 -16.50 -10.91 -3.83
C THR A 40 -16.83 -12.10 -4.73
N ILE A 41 -17.29 -13.19 -4.12
CA ILE A 41 -17.68 -14.42 -4.82
C ILE A 41 -19.18 -14.65 -4.63
N LYS A 42 -19.90 -14.79 -5.75
CA LYS A 42 -21.32 -15.14 -5.77
C LYS A 42 -21.55 -16.27 -6.77
N ASP A 43 -22.32 -17.28 -6.37
CA ASP A 43 -22.64 -18.45 -7.20
C ASP A 43 -21.39 -19.11 -7.84
N GLY A 44 -20.29 -19.13 -7.08
CA GLY A 44 -19.00 -19.72 -7.50
C GLY A 44 -18.18 -18.86 -8.47
N ARG A 45 -18.51 -17.58 -8.65
CA ARG A 45 -17.84 -16.68 -9.59
C ARG A 45 -17.48 -15.34 -8.94
N VAL A 46 -16.37 -14.76 -9.38
CA VAL A 46 -15.99 -13.39 -9.03
C VAL A 46 -17.03 -12.42 -9.60
N GLU A 47 -17.47 -11.47 -8.78
CA GLU A 47 -18.43 -10.44 -9.21
C GLU A 47 -17.76 -9.26 -9.94
N GLN A 48 -16.55 -8.86 -9.52
CA GLN A 48 -15.80 -7.76 -10.16
C GLN A 48 -15.13 -8.21 -11.46
N SER A 49 -15.28 -7.42 -12.52
CA SER A 49 -14.84 -7.77 -13.87
C SER A 49 -13.77 -6.84 -14.44
N ASN A 50 -13.68 -5.58 -14.01
CA ASN A 50 -12.75 -4.57 -14.55
C ASN A 50 -12.64 -3.34 -13.61
N PHE A 51 -11.85 -2.31 -13.95
CA PHE A 51 -11.59 -1.16 -13.05
C PHE A 51 -12.78 -0.24 -12.77
N ASN A 52 -13.91 -0.43 -13.46
CA ASN A 52 -15.17 0.25 -13.14
C ASN A 52 -15.87 -0.37 -11.92
N ASP A 53 -15.64 -1.66 -11.63
CA ASP A 53 -16.25 -2.39 -10.51
C ASP A 53 -15.21 -2.94 -9.50
N TYR A 54 -13.93 -3.00 -9.88
CA TYR A 54 -12.76 -3.17 -9.01
C TYR A 54 -11.96 -1.87 -8.92
N ARG A 55 -12.20 -1.07 -7.88
CA ARG A 55 -11.61 0.27 -7.78
C ARG A 55 -10.10 0.22 -7.51
N MET A 56 -9.35 0.89 -8.37
CA MET A 56 -7.94 1.23 -8.13
C MET A 56 -7.82 2.64 -7.55
N MET A 57 -6.76 2.89 -6.76
CA MET A 57 -6.41 4.26 -6.36
C MET A 57 -6.08 5.10 -7.61
N LYS A 58 -6.62 6.31 -7.67
CA LYS A 58 -6.39 7.27 -8.76
C LYS A 58 -5.26 8.23 -8.40
N ILE A 59 -4.64 8.83 -9.42
CA ILE A 59 -3.53 9.81 -9.26
C ILE A 59 -3.90 10.95 -8.29
N GLY A 60 -5.14 11.44 -8.31
CA GLY A 60 -5.56 12.51 -7.39
C GLY A 60 -5.66 12.09 -5.92
N GLU A 61 -5.65 10.80 -5.62
CA GLU A 61 -5.78 10.22 -4.28
C GLU A 61 -4.41 9.74 -3.73
N THR A 62 -3.38 9.73 -4.59
CA THR A 62 -2.06 9.21 -4.21
C THR A 62 -1.40 10.16 -3.21
N PRO A 63 -0.89 9.65 -2.08
CA PRO A 63 -0.10 10.46 -1.15
C PRO A 63 1.24 10.84 -1.78
N GLU A 64 1.89 11.86 -1.21
CA GLU A 64 3.33 12.02 -1.41
C GLU A 64 4.07 10.79 -0.85
N VAL A 65 4.91 10.15 -1.66
CA VAL A 65 5.72 8.99 -1.24
C VAL A 65 7.17 9.43 -1.09
N VAL A 66 7.73 9.23 0.10
CA VAL A 66 9.14 9.44 0.38
C VAL A 66 9.81 8.07 0.54
N ALA A 67 10.54 7.66 -0.51
CA ALA A 67 11.29 6.42 -0.54
C ALA A 67 12.71 6.63 0.01
N VAL A 68 13.02 5.98 1.14
CA VAL A 68 14.35 6.01 1.77
C VAL A 68 15.05 4.68 1.53
N LEU A 69 16.18 4.71 0.84
CA LEU A 69 17.07 3.55 0.72
C LEU A 69 18.08 3.59 1.86
N ALA A 70 18.12 2.53 2.68
CA ALA A 70 18.99 2.41 3.84
C ALA A 70 19.89 1.17 3.74
N PRO A 71 20.80 1.09 2.75
CA PRO A 71 21.58 -0.12 2.47
C PRO A 71 22.60 -0.41 3.57
N SER A 72 22.43 -1.50 4.32
CA SER A 72 23.40 -1.95 5.33
C SER A 72 24.65 -2.59 4.73
N GLY A 73 24.59 -3.02 3.47
CA GLY A 73 25.55 -3.94 2.84
C GLY A 73 25.46 -5.38 3.37
N GLY A 74 26.29 -6.27 2.81
CA GLY A 74 26.49 -7.63 3.29
C GLY A 74 25.59 -8.70 2.66
N PHE A 75 24.49 -8.31 2.03
CA PHE A 75 23.57 -9.22 1.34
C PHE A 75 22.84 -8.53 0.18
N TRP A 76 22.21 -9.30 -0.70
CA TRP A 76 21.34 -8.82 -1.77
C TRP A 76 19.90 -9.19 -1.44
N GLY A 77 19.14 -8.22 -0.94
CA GLY A 77 17.74 -8.36 -0.57
C GLY A 77 16.77 -8.11 -1.73
N GLY A 78 15.55 -8.62 -1.59
CA GLY A 78 14.47 -8.35 -2.53
C GLY A 78 13.88 -6.94 -2.34
N MET A 79 13.45 -6.31 -3.42
CA MET A 79 12.79 -5.00 -3.41
C MET A 79 11.31 -5.03 -3.83
N GLY A 80 10.84 -6.13 -4.44
CA GLY A 80 9.54 -6.16 -5.11
C GLY A 80 8.33 -6.24 -4.18
N GLU A 81 8.46 -6.89 -3.03
CA GLU A 81 7.36 -7.11 -2.08
C GLU A 81 7.60 -6.46 -0.70
N PRO A 82 8.84 -6.41 -0.16
CA PRO A 82 9.07 -5.91 1.20
C PRO A 82 8.49 -4.52 1.52
N PRO A 83 8.52 -3.52 0.60
CA PRO A 83 7.94 -2.21 0.90
C PRO A 83 6.41 -2.22 1.01
N MET A 84 5.73 -3.26 0.52
CA MET A 84 4.27 -3.36 0.56
C MET A 84 3.75 -3.82 1.93
N ALA A 85 4.44 -4.78 2.54
CA ALA A 85 4.02 -5.43 3.79
C ALA A 85 3.63 -4.48 4.94
N PRO A 86 4.37 -3.38 5.22
CA PRO A 86 4.04 -2.51 6.35
C PRO A 86 2.87 -1.55 6.10
N LEU A 87 2.35 -1.43 4.87
CA LEU A 87 1.43 -0.35 4.52
C LEU A 87 0.07 -0.45 5.19
N ALA A 88 -0.59 -1.60 5.12
CA ALA A 88 -1.89 -1.80 5.76
C ALA A 88 -1.83 -1.57 7.29
N PRO A 89 -0.93 -2.20 8.06
CA PRO A 89 -0.85 -1.93 9.50
C PRO A 89 -0.45 -0.49 9.83
N ALA A 90 0.45 0.14 9.05
CA ALA A 90 0.82 1.55 9.25
C ALA A 90 -0.39 2.48 9.04
N LEU A 91 -1.20 2.23 8.01
CA LEU A 91 -2.43 2.97 7.72
C LEU A 91 -3.46 2.82 8.85
N LEU A 92 -3.71 1.58 9.29
CA LEU A 92 -4.66 1.29 10.37
C LEU A 92 -4.25 1.97 11.68
N ASN A 93 -2.96 1.93 12.02
CA ASN A 93 -2.43 2.62 13.20
C ASN A 93 -2.52 4.15 13.08
N ALA A 94 -2.30 4.70 11.88
CA ALA A 94 -2.47 6.14 11.63
C ALA A 94 -3.94 6.57 11.81
N ILE A 95 -4.89 5.76 11.33
CA ILE A 95 -6.32 6.01 11.53
C ILE A 95 -6.67 5.94 13.02
N PHE A 96 -6.23 4.90 13.73
CA PHE A 96 -6.45 4.77 15.16
C PHE A 96 -5.88 5.95 15.95
N ALA A 97 -4.66 6.38 15.62
CA ALA A 97 -4.05 7.56 16.25
C ALA A 97 -4.83 8.86 15.99
N ALA A 98 -5.46 8.99 14.82
CA ALA A 98 -6.22 10.18 14.43
C ALA A 98 -7.66 10.20 14.98
N THR A 99 -8.30 9.03 15.15
CA THR A 99 -9.75 8.93 15.42
C THR A 99 -10.11 8.16 16.69
N GLY A 100 -9.18 7.37 17.24
CA GLY A 100 -9.44 6.40 18.30
C GLY A 100 -10.15 5.12 17.83
N VAL A 101 -10.49 5.00 16.55
CA VAL A 101 -11.19 3.83 15.99
C VAL A 101 -10.20 2.80 15.49
N MET A 102 -10.35 1.56 15.96
CA MET A 102 -9.51 0.43 15.55
C MET A 102 -10.26 -0.46 14.55
N TYR A 103 -9.90 -0.36 13.29
CA TYR A 103 -10.38 -1.27 12.24
C TYR A 103 -9.55 -2.56 12.23
N ARG A 104 -10.22 -3.70 12.13
CA ARG A 104 -9.59 -5.03 12.08
C ARG A 104 -9.92 -5.83 10.81
N SER A 105 -10.73 -5.25 9.93
CA SER A 105 -11.17 -5.85 8.68
C SER A 105 -10.82 -4.90 7.53
N LEU A 106 -10.43 -5.50 6.41
CA LEU A 106 -10.16 -4.80 5.15
C LEU A 106 -11.14 -5.34 4.08
N PRO A 107 -11.40 -4.57 3.02
CA PRO A 107 -10.92 -3.20 2.80
C PRO A 107 -11.70 -2.15 3.61
N LEU A 108 -11.06 -1.01 3.87
CA LEU A 108 -11.60 0.09 4.67
C LEU A 108 -12.82 0.79 4.03
N SER A 109 -13.03 0.63 2.72
CA SER A 109 -14.23 1.13 2.04
C SER A 109 -15.53 0.55 2.61
N ARG A 110 -15.50 -0.70 3.11
CA ARG A 110 -16.65 -1.34 3.77
C ARG A 110 -17.02 -0.66 5.09
N GLU A 111 -16.03 -0.06 5.73
CA GLU A 111 -16.17 0.64 7.00
C GLU A 111 -16.54 2.13 6.81
N GLY A 112 -16.81 2.55 5.57
CA GLY A 112 -17.15 3.93 5.23
C GLY A 112 -15.97 4.90 5.24
N VAL A 113 -14.73 4.41 5.38
CA VAL A 113 -13.54 5.25 5.36
C VAL A 113 -13.25 5.70 3.93
N THR A 114 -13.19 7.01 3.72
CA THR A 114 -12.82 7.61 2.45
C THR A 114 -11.53 8.41 2.57
N PHE A 115 -10.75 8.44 1.49
CA PHE A 115 -9.55 9.24 1.38
C PHE A 115 -9.86 10.42 0.45
N ALA A 116 -9.64 11.63 0.98
CA ALA A 116 -9.53 12.85 0.21
C ALA A 116 -8.06 13.14 -0.10
#